data_AF-A0A7C6YJ95-F1
#
_entry.id   AF-A0A7C6YJ95-F1
#
_cell.length_a   1.000
_cell.length_b   1.000
_cell.length_c   1.000
_cell.angle_alpha   90.00
_cell.angle_beta   90.00
_cell.angle_gamma   90.00
#
_symmetry.space_group_name_H-M   'P 1'
#
loop_
_entity.id
_entity.type
_entity.pdbx_description
1 polymer ?
#
loop_
_entity_poly.entity_id
_entity_poly.type
_entity_poly.pdbx_seq_one_letter_code
_entity_poly.pdbx_strand_id
1 'polypeptide(L)' 'MFRGGIGWGELLIILVAALVIFGPTKLPELARTLGKSIREFQLATREIGKSMSLDDLVAEEPEQENKTDQTGGEGTVV' A
#
# COMPACT_ATOMS: atom_id res chain seq x y z
N MET A 1 14.09 -35.62 -10.79
CA MET A 1 14.73 -35.63 -12.13
C MET A 1 14.17 -34.42 -12.89
N PHE A 2 14.38 -33.19 -12.42
CA PHE A 2 15.60 -32.35 -12.47
C PHE A 2 15.97 -31.81 -13.88
N ARG A 3 15.00 -31.23 -14.62
CA ARG A 3 15.32 -30.45 -15.82
C ARG A 3 14.29 -29.36 -16.13
N GLY A 4 14.38 -28.22 -15.43
CA GLY A 4 13.67 -27.00 -15.82
C GLY A 4 13.07 -26.23 -14.65
N GLY A 5 13.89 -25.44 -13.95
CA GLY A 5 13.44 -24.54 -12.89
C GLY A 5 13.17 -25.24 -11.56
N ILE A 6 13.41 -24.52 -10.47
CA ILE A 6 12.97 -24.93 -9.13
C ILE A 6 11.45 -25.06 -9.22
N GLY A 7 10.97 -26.31 -9.25
CA GLY A 7 9.54 -26.58 -9.27
C GLY A 7 8.94 -26.32 -7.89
N TRP A 8 7.63 -26.07 -7.85
CA TRP A 8 6.88 -25.98 -6.58
C TRP A 8 7.12 -27.20 -5.67
N GLY A 9 7.38 -28.38 -6.24
CA GLY A 9 7.72 -29.59 -5.48
C GLY A 9 9.07 -29.54 -4.74
N GLU A 10 10.13 -29.02 -5.37
CA GLU A 10 11.43 -28.86 -4.70
C GLU A 10 11.38 -27.79 -3.62
N LEU A 11 10.69 -26.67 -3.90
CA LEU A 11 10.46 -25.62 -2.90
C LEU A 11 9.73 -26.18 -1.67
N LEU A 12 8.71 -27.02 -1.87
CA LEU A 12 7.99 -27.67 -0.78
C LEU A 12 8.89 -28.60 0.04
N ILE A 13 9.76 -29.38 -0.59
CA ILE A 13 10.70 -30.25 0.14
C ILE A 13 11.65 -29.44 1.01
N ILE A 14 12.23 -28.35 0.45
CA ILE A 14 13.12 -27.46 1.20
C ILE A 14 12.35 -26.77 2.34
N LEU A 15 11.12 -26.33 2.08
CA LEU A 15 10.26 -25.72 3.08
C LEU A 15 9.97 -26.69 4.22
N VAL A 16 9.62 -27.95 3.93
CA VAL A 16 9.38 -28.98 4.95
C VAL A 16 10.66 -29.25 5.75
N ALA A 17 11.82 -29.36 5.11
CA ALA A 17 13.09 -29.53 5.81
C ALA A 17 13.40 -28.34 6.74
N ALA A 18 13.20 -27.11 6.27
CA ALA A 18 13.33 -25.91 7.09
C ALA A 18 12.31 -25.88 8.24
N LEU A 19 11.08 -26.34 8.01
CA LEU A 19 10.04 -26.44 9.01
C LEU A 19 10.34 -27.49 10.08
N VAL A 20 11.07 -28.56 9.78
CA VAL A 20 11.51 -29.53 10.78
C VAL A 20 12.58 -28.91 11.70
N ILE A 21 13.49 -28.11 11.14
CA ILE A 21 14.59 -27.47 11.89
C ILE A 21 14.06 -26.28 12.71
N PHE A 22 13.31 -25.38 12.07
CA PHE A 22 12.84 -24.13 12.68
C PHE A 22 11.45 -24.25 13.29
N GLY A 23 10.59 -25.16 12.83
CA GLY A 23 9.20 -25.32 13.28
C GLY A 23 8.18 -24.51 12.45
N PRO A 24 6.94 -25.04 12.26
CA PRO A 24 5.86 -24.37 11.52
C PRO A 24 5.35 -23.10 12.20
N THR A 25 5.61 -22.94 13.49
CA THR A 25 5.22 -21.74 14.24
C THR A 25 6.22 -20.60 14.07
N LYS A 26 7.50 -20.89 13.80
CA LYS A 26 8.56 -19.88 13.75
C LYS A 26 8.59 -19.09 12.44
N LEU A 27 8.34 -19.72 11.30
CA LEU A 27 8.21 -19.00 10.03
C LEU A 27 7.13 -17.89 10.05
N PRO A 28 5.87 -18.15 10.45
CA PRO A 28 4.85 -17.11 10.51
C PRO A 28 5.11 -16.08 11.61
N GLU A 29 5.73 -16.47 12.73
CA GLU A 29 6.13 -15.56 13.79
C GLU A 29 7.19 -14.56 13.29
N LEU A 30 8.23 -15.04 12.60
CA LEU A 30 9.25 -14.20 11.95
C LEU A 30 8.64 -13.31 10.87
N ALA A 31 7.79 -13.86 10.00
CA ALA A 31 7.12 -13.10 8.95
C ALA A 31 6.21 -12.00 9.52
N ARG A 32 5.51 -12.24 10.63
CA ARG A 32 4.68 -11.24 11.32
C ARG A 32 5.54 -10.10 11.87
N THR A 33 6.67 -10.42 12.50
CA THR A 33 7.58 -9.42 13.06
C THR A 33 8.24 -8.60 11.95
N LEU A 34 8.82 -9.26 10.95
CA LEU A 34 9.41 -8.61 9.77
C LEU A 34 8.37 -7.78 9.02
N GLY A 35 7.15 -8.28 8.85
CA GLY A 35 6.07 -7.58 8.16
C GLY A 35 5.66 -6.29 8.87
N LYS A 36 5.62 -6.28 10.20
CA LYS A 36 5.39 -5.05 10.99
C LYS A 36 6.53 -4.05 10.78
N SER A 37 7.78 -4.49 10.88
CA SER A 37 8.95 -3.63 10.67
C SER A 37 9.01 -3.05 9.24
N ILE A 38 8.72 -3.86 8.22
CA ILE A 38 8.66 -3.40 6.83
C ILE A 38 7.53 -2.39 6.63
N ARG A 39 6.36 -2.60 7.25
CA ARG A 39 5.24 -1.66 7.17
C ARG A 39 5.59 -0.31 7.80
N GLU A 40 6.18 -0.31 8.99
CA GLU A 40 6.64 0.89 9.68
C GLU A 40 7.75 1.59 8.89
N PHE A 41 8.70 0.84 8.35
CA PHE A 41 9.75 1.37 7.47
C PHE A 41 9.15 2.06 6.24
N GLN A 42 8.21 1.43 5.54
CA GLN A 42 7.54 2.05 4.39
C GLN A 42 6.77 3.32 4.76
N LEU A 43 6.14 3.38 5.94
CA LEU A 43 5.45 4.58 6.42
C LEU A 43 6.44 5.71 6.69
N ALA A 44 7.54 5.42 7.39
CA ALA A 44 8.60 6.39 7.63
C ALA A 44 9.23 6.88 6.32
N THR A 45 9.50 5.99 5.36
CA THR A 45 10.01 6.38 4.04
C THR A 45 9.03 7.26 3.27
N ARG A 46 7.72 6.99 3.37
CA ARG A 46 6.69 7.85 2.74
C ARG A 46 6.64 9.24 3.38
N GLU A 47 6.74 9.32 4.70
CA GLU A 47 6.76 10.60 5.42
C GLU A 47 8.02 11.41 5.07
N ILE A 48 9.18 10.75 5.06
CA ILE A 48 10.45 11.36 4.64
C ILE A 48 10.34 11.81 3.18
N GLY A 49 9.82 10.97 2.29
CA GLY A 49 9.60 11.33 0.89
C GLY A 49 8.66 12.52 0.72
N LYS A 50 7.60 12.60 1.53
CA LYS A 50 6.67 13.74 1.55
C LYS A 50 7.30 15.02 2.10
N SER A 51 8.26 14.91 3.03
CA SER A 51 9.01 16.06 3.56
C SER A 51 10.18 16.51 2.67
N MET A 52 10.74 15.60 1.87
CA MET A 52 11.83 15.88 0.93
C MET A 52 11.31 16.35 -0.43
N SER A 53 10.11 15.94 -0.82
CA SER A 53 9.32 16.64 -1.81
C SER A 53 8.81 17.92 -1.18
N LEU A 54 9.45 19.04 -1.51
CA LEU A 54 8.96 20.38 -1.21
C LEU A 54 7.62 20.64 -1.94
N ASP A 55 6.55 19.95 -1.54
CA ASP A 55 5.17 20.23 -1.97
C ASP A 55 4.52 21.32 -1.08
N ASP A 56 5.23 21.81 -0.05
CA ASP A 56 4.91 23.03 0.71
C ASP A 56 5.04 24.34 -0.11
N LEU A 57 5.12 24.28 -1.45
CA LEU A 57 4.86 25.42 -2.33
C LEU A 57 3.44 25.44 -2.92
N VAL A 58 2.58 24.46 -2.62
CA VAL A 58 1.14 24.57 -2.95
C VAL A 58 0.37 24.97 -1.68
N ALA A 59 0.71 26.16 -1.19
CA ALA A 59 -0.05 26.89 -0.21
C ALA A 59 -0.73 28.10 -0.88
N GLU A 60 -1.53 27.91 -1.94
CA GLU A 60 -2.51 28.87 -2.50
C GLU A 60 -3.55 28.03 -3.27
N GLU A 61 -4.87 28.15 -3.20
CA GLU A 61 -5.81 29.09 -2.57
C GLU A 61 -7.21 28.39 -2.50
N PRO A 62 -8.20 28.92 -1.74
CA PRO A 62 -9.51 28.30 -1.56
C PRO A 62 -10.47 28.54 -2.74
N GLU A 63 -10.75 27.51 -3.54
CA GLU A 63 -11.90 27.55 -4.47
C GLU A 63 -13.20 27.17 -3.74
N GLN A 64 -13.83 28.18 -3.13
CA GLN A 64 -15.29 28.22 -3.04
C GLN A 64 -15.84 29.07 -4.19
N GLU A 65 -16.00 28.44 -5.35
CA GLU A 65 -16.79 29.01 -6.45
C GLU A 65 -17.86 28.00 -6.85
N ASN A 66 -19.05 28.13 -6.24
CA ASN A 66 -20.27 27.74 -6.93
C ASN A 66 -21.36 28.77 -6.66
N LYS A 67 -21.33 29.83 -7.46
CA LYS A 67 -22.49 30.64 -7.78
C LYS A 67 -22.52 30.86 -9.29
N THR A 68 -23.02 29.88 -10.00
CA THR A 68 -23.64 30.17 -11.30
C THR A 68 -24.77 29.21 -11.54
N ASP A 69 -26.00 29.65 -11.24
CA ASP A 69 -27.08 29.43 -12.18
C ASP A 69 -27.95 30.68 -12.19
N GLN A 70 -27.68 31.52 -13.19
CA GLN A 70 -28.56 32.60 -13.59
C GLN A 70 -29.29 32.18 -14.85
N THR A 71 -30.57 32.57 -14.90
CA THR A 71 -31.36 32.80 -16.10
C THR A 71 -32.11 31.59 -16.66
N GLY A 72 -33.41 31.58 -16.31
CA GLY A 72 -34.39 31.94 -17.32
C GLY A 72 -35.38 30.83 -17.68
N GLY A 73 -36.66 31.08 -17.37
CA GLY A 73 -37.74 30.52 -18.15
C GLY A 73 -38.94 30.03 -17.36
N GLU A 74 -40.01 30.81 -17.48
CA GLU A 74 -41.37 30.30 -17.71
C GLU A 74 -42.21 29.85 -16.50
N GLY A 75 -43.20 30.70 -16.20
CA GLY A 75 -44.60 30.27 -16.16
C GLY A 75 -45.07 29.46 -14.96
N THR A 76 -45.81 30.12 -14.06
CA THR A 76 -47.22 29.81 -13.74
C THR A 76 -47.54 30.30 -12.33
N VAL A 77 -48.19 31.46 -12.26
CA VAL A 77 -49.08 31.83 -11.16
C VAL A 77 -50.49 31.89 -11.75
N VAL A 78 -51.24 30.80 -11.57
CA VAL A 78 -52.71 30.77 -11.51
C VAL A 78 -53.13 29.80 -10.42
#